data_AF-C8NGB1-F1
#
_entry.id   AF-C8NGB1-F1
#
_cell.length_a   1.000
_cell.length_b   1.000
_cell.length_c   1.000
_cell.angle_alpha   90.00
_cell.angle_beta   90.00
_cell.angle_gamma   90.00
#
_symmetry.space_group_name_H-M   'P 1'
#
loop_
_entity.id
_entity.type
_entity.pdbx_description
1 polymer ?
#
loop_
_entity_poly.entity_id
_entity_poly.type
_entity_poly.pdbx_seq_one_letter_code
_entity_poly.pdbx_strand_id
1 'polypeptide(L)'
;MKKKRKIGRIIVGILLSYVAIVLISKYREKVYIREELKKPEVIAVIEKALRSIENNIIREPNGIVVSDKKIRNQDTSDRGVSENNIIKSYEIDYDKTQLNSWGFGIEAEISINGNPDLRIGLLISNKESTGRFEDKNKESENYQINSYSISREADDYLRDEEMKRPEIVALIKEELLKLDPEAFTEKGKIRSYKVNVDKMPSVEDRGLNSELLINGNENLRMKFTIIKKDGKYEFGGGFTYEELDKFLKQ
;
A
#
# COMPACT_ATOMS: atom_id res chain seq x y z
N MET A 1 -2.57 54.41 -33.72
CA MET A 1 -2.12 53.76 -32.47
C MET A 1 -3.20 53.58 -31.38
N LYS A 2 -4.10 54.55 -31.14
CA LYS A 2 -5.12 54.49 -30.06
C LYS A 2 -6.12 53.31 -30.16
N LYS A 3 -6.59 52.97 -31.37
CA LYS A 3 -7.57 51.88 -31.61
C LYS A 3 -6.99 50.48 -31.31
N LYS A 4 -5.74 50.23 -31.70
CA LYS A 4 -4.99 48.98 -31.39
C LYS A 4 -4.76 48.82 -29.88
N ARG A 5 -4.43 49.90 -29.16
CA ARG A 5 -4.33 49.89 -27.67
C ARG A 5 -5.66 49.58 -26.98
N LYS A 6 -6.79 50.07 -27.52
CA LYS A 6 -8.13 49.81 -26.95
C LYS A 6 -8.55 48.35 -27.14
N ILE A 7 -8.29 47.77 -28.31
CA ILE A 7 -8.53 46.34 -28.58
C ILE A 7 -7.62 45.46 -27.70
N GLY A 8 -6.33 45.82 -27.55
CA GLY A 8 -5.41 45.10 -26.66
C GLY A 8 -5.87 45.07 -25.19
N ARG A 9 -6.41 46.19 -24.67
CA ARG A 9 -6.97 46.24 -23.30
C ARG A 9 -8.21 45.35 -23.13
N ILE A 10 -9.06 45.23 -24.15
CA ILE A 10 -10.25 44.36 -24.11
C ILE A 10 -9.82 42.88 -24.08
N ILE A 11 -8.87 42.49 -24.94
CA ILE A 11 -8.34 41.11 -24.98
C ILE A 11 -7.70 40.74 -23.63
N VAL A 12 -6.90 41.65 -23.05
CA VAL A 12 -6.29 41.45 -21.72
C VAL A 12 -7.37 41.33 -20.64
N GLY A 13 -8.42 42.14 -20.67
CA GLY A 13 -9.54 42.04 -19.72
C GLY A 13 -10.27 40.69 -19.79
N ILE A 14 -10.52 40.17 -20.99
CA ILE A 14 -11.14 38.85 -21.19
C ILE A 14 -10.22 37.75 -20.66
N LEU A 15 -8.92 37.79 -21.00
CA LEU A 15 -7.94 36.82 -20.51
C LEU A 15 -7.85 36.81 -18.97
N LEU A 16 -7.79 37.98 -18.33
CA LEU A 16 -7.78 38.09 -16.87
C LEU A 16 -9.06 37.54 -16.24
N SER A 17 -10.22 37.80 -16.85
CA SER A 17 -11.49 37.26 -16.36
C SER A 17 -11.55 35.73 -16.45
N TYR A 18 -11.04 35.16 -17.54
CA TYR A 18 -10.94 33.71 -17.71
C TYR A 18 -10.01 33.09 -16.67
N VAL A 19 -8.82 33.68 -16.46
CA VAL A 19 -7.87 33.24 -15.44
C VAL A 19 -8.51 33.30 -14.04
N ALA A 20 -9.24 34.36 -13.71
CA ALA A 20 -9.93 34.48 -12.43
C ALA A 20 -10.98 33.38 -12.22
N ILE A 21 -11.80 33.08 -13.24
CA ILE A 21 -12.80 32.01 -13.18
C ILE A 21 -12.14 30.64 -12.93
N VAL A 22 -11.05 30.34 -13.65
CA VAL A 22 -10.31 29.08 -13.49
C VAL A 22 -9.68 28.96 -12.09
N LEU A 23 -9.15 30.05 -11.54
CA LEU A 23 -8.59 30.06 -10.18
C LEU A 23 -9.67 29.85 -9.12
N ILE A 24 -10.81 30.53 -9.26
CA ILE A 24 -11.95 30.40 -8.33
C ILE A 24 -12.53 28.98 -8.38
N SER A 25 -12.67 28.39 -9.56
CA SER A 25 -13.18 27.03 -9.69
C SER A 25 -12.27 26.01 -9.02
N LYS A 26 -10.95 26.10 -9.24
CA LYS A 26 -9.96 25.23 -8.58
C LYS A 26 -9.97 25.38 -7.06
N TYR A 27 -10.11 26.60 -6.55
CA TYR A 27 -10.20 26.84 -5.12
C TYR A 27 -11.45 26.18 -4.51
N ARG A 28 -12.62 26.37 -5.12
CA ARG A 28 -13.87 25.74 -4.67
C ARG A 28 -13.79 24.22 -4.68
N GLU A 29 -13.15 23.65 -5.69
CA GLU A 29 -12.91 22.21 -5.79
C GLU A 29 -12.06 21.69 -4.61
N LYS A 30 -10.94 22.36 -4.31
CA LYS A 30 -10.10 21.99 -3.17
C LYS A 30 -10.81 22.11 -1.82
N VAL A 31 -11.67 23.11 -1.65
CA VAL A 31 -12.50 23.25 -0.44
C VAL A 31 -13.49 22.09 -0.32
N TYR A 32 -14.21 21.79 -1.41
CA TYR A 32 -15.15 20.67 -1.46
C TYR A 32 -14.48 19.33 -1.11
N ILE A 33 -13.34 19.02 -1.74
CA ILE A 33 -12.55 17.81 -1.44
C ILE A 33 -12.19 17.74 0.05
N ARG A 34 -11.71 18.85 0.62
CA ARG A 34 -11.33 18.91 2.04
C ARG A 34 -12.52 18.67 2.97
N GLU A 35 -13.70 19.18 2.62
CA GLU A 35 -14.93 18.96 3.39
C GLU A 35 -15.38 17.50 3.30
N GLU A 36 -15.39 16.92 2.10
CA GLU A 36 -15.76 15.51 1.87
C GLU A 36 -14.84 14.54 2.60
N LEU A 37 -13.51 14.71 2.50
CA LEU A 37 -12.54 13.80 3.13
C LEU A 37 -12.48 13.89 4.65
N LYS A 38 -13.11 14.92 5.25
CA LYS A 38 -13.25 15.05 6.71
C LYS A 38 -14.53 14.39 7.25
N LYS A 39 -15.43 13.94 6.38
CA LYS A 39 -16.66 13.26 6.81
C LYS A 39 -16.32 11.93 7.46
N PRO A 40 -16.95 11.59 8.61
CA PRO A 40 -16.65 10.36 9.34
C PRO A 40 -16.88 9.10 8.51
N GLU A 41 -17.87 9.10 7.61
CA GLU A 41 -18.17 7.96 6.73
C GLU A 41 -17.04 7.72 5.71
N VAL A 42 -16.44 8.80 5.19
CA VAL A 42 -15.31 8.72 4.26
C VAL A 42 -14.06 8.21 4.98
N ILE A 43 -13.79 8.74 6.17
CA ILE A 43 -12.69 8.31 7.04
C ILE A 43 -12.80 6.80 7.32
N ALA A 44 -13.98 6.31 7.71
CA ALA A 44 -14.20 4.90 7.98
C ALA A 44 -13.89 4.00 6.77
N VAL A 45 -14.25 4.44 5.56
CA VAL A 45 -13.98 3.72 4.32
C VAL A 45 -12.51 3.75 3.94
N ILE A 46 -11.80 4.86 4.17
CA ILE A 46 -10.33 4.96 4.02
C ILE A 46 -9.65 3.98 4.98
N GLU A 47 -9.99 4.00 6.27
CA GLU A 47 -9.39 3.11 7.26
C GLU A 47 -9.64 1.64 6.94
N LYS A 48 -10.86 1.29 6.51
CA LYS A 48 -11.18 -0.07 6.04
C LYS A 48 -10.32 -0.47 4.84
N ALA A 49 -10.09 0.45 3.91
CA ALA A 49 -9.26 0.20 2.74
C ALA A 49 -7.78 -0.01 3.10
N LEU A 50 -7.22 0.81 4.00
CA LEU A 50 -5.85 0.65 4.49
C LEU A 50 -5.66 -0.71 5.17
N ARG A 51 -6.62 -1.15 6.01
CA ARG A 51 -6.63 -2.50 6.59
C ARG A 51 -6.68 -3.59 5.53
N SER A 52 -7.51 -3.39 4.50
CA SER A 52 -7.61 -4.35 3.40
C SER A 52 -6.29 -4.46 2.66
N ILE A 53 -5.62 -3.34 2.37
CA ILE A 53 -4.30 -3.32 1.74
C ILE A 53 -3.29 -4.10 2.58
N GLU A 54 -3.21 -3.82 3.89
CA GLU A 54 -2.31 -4.55 4.80
C GLU A 54 -2.60 -6.06 4.81
N ASN A 55 -3.86 -6.46 4.93
CA ASN A 55 -4.24 -7.87 4.94
C ASN A 55 -3.93 -8.61 3.63
N ASN A 56 -3.75 -7.89 2.53
CA ASN A 56 -3.48 -8.43 1.20
C ASN A 56 -2.01 -8.28 0.76
N ILE A 57 -1.09 -7.90 1.66
CA ILE A 57 0.36 -7.90 1.38
C ILE A 57 0.82 -9.28 0.93
N ILE A 58 0.40 -10.34 1.63
CA ILE A 58 0.52 -11.74 1.19
C ILE A 58 -0.84 -12.23 0.69
N ARG A 59 -0.95 -12.54 -0.61
CA ARG A 59 -2.20 -13.04 -1.19
C ARG A 59 -2.42 -14.52 -0.89
N GLU A 60 -3.60 -14.87 -0.38
CA GLU A 60 -4.02 -16.27 -0.28
C GLU A 60 -4.21 -16.88 -1.69
N PRO A 61 -3.83 -18.15 -1.92
CA PRO A 61 -3.85 -18.79 -3.24
C PRO A 61 -5.24 -18.96 -3.87
N ASN A 62 -6.34 -18.72 -3.14
CA ASN A 62 -7.69 -19.16 -3.50
C ASN A 62 -8.55 -18.12 -4.26
N GLY A 63 -7.97 -17.10 -4.91
CA GLY A 63 -8.82 -16.13 -5.61
C GLY A 63 -8.12 -15.34 -6.70
N ILE A 64 -8.27 -15.84 -7.93
CA ILE A 64 -8.26 -15.14 -9.24
C ILE A 64 -7.17 -14.08 -9.41
N VAL A 65 -6.34 -14.26 -10.44
CA VAL A 65 -5.44 -13.23 -10.97
C VAL A 65 -6.29 -12.06 -11.48
N VAL A 66 -6.69 -11.17 -10.56
CA VAL A 66 -7.29 -9.90 -10.90
C VAL A 66 -6.14 -8.92 -10.89
N SER A 67 -5.72 -8.56 -12.10
CA SER A 67 -4.82 -7.44 -12.42
C SER A 67 -5.33 -6.10 -11.90
N ASP A 68 -6.56 -6.03 -11.40
CA ASP A 68 -7.16 -4.84 -10.87
C ASP A 68 -7.08 -4.81 -9.34
N LYS A 69 -6.46 -3.74 -8.83
CA LYS A 69 -6.38 -3.36 -7.41
C LYS A 69 -7.77 -3.00 -6.85
N LYS A 70 -8.70 -3.95 -6.84
CA LYS A 70 -10.06 -3.80 -6.30
C LYS A 70 -10.08 -4.22 -4.84
N ILE A 71 -10.60 -3.38 -3.96
CA ILE A 71 -10.79 -3.71 -2.54
C ILE A 71 -11.96 -4.69 -2.43
N ARG A 72 -11.70 -5.85 -1.82
CA ARG A 72 -12.74 -6.85 -1.57
C ARG A 72 -13.61 -6.37 -0.41
N ASN A 73 -14.93 -6.47 -0.58
CA ASN A 73 -15.89 -6.39 0.52
C ASN A 73 -15.78 -7.68 1.36
N GLN A 74 -14.65 -7.88 2.02
CA GLN A 74 -14.52 -8.90 3.04
C GLN A 74 -14.98 -8.28 4.36
N ASP A 75 -15.79 -9.02 5.12
CA ASP A 75 -16.27 -8.59 6.43
C ASP A 75 -15.06 -8.52 7.38
N THR A 76 -14.53 -7.33 7.60
CA THR A 76 -13.37 -7.07 8.47
C THR A 76 -13.80 -6.74 9.90
N SER A 77 -15.08 -6.93 10.24
CA SER A 77 -15.69 -6.58 11.52
C SER A 77 -15.08 -7.32 12.72
N ASP A 78 -14.51 -8.52 12.50
CA ASP A 78 -13.96 -9.36 13.57
C ASP A 78 -12.47 -9.17 13.89
N ARG A 79 -11.78 -8.20 13.28
CA ARG A 79 -10.37 -7.93 13.60
C ARG A 79 -10.16 -6.43 13.79
N GLY A 80 -10.40 -6.00 15.04
CA GLY A 80 -10.15 -4.64 15.50
C GLY A 80 -8.71 -4.19 15.22
N VAL A 81 -8.48 -2.87 15.31
CA VAL A 81 -7.13 -2.29 15.28
C VAL A 81 -6.33 -2.95 16.39
N SER A 82 -5.37 -3.79 16.02
CA SER A 82 -4.51 -4.48 16.97
C SER A 82 -3.17 -3.75 17.02
N GLU A 83 -2.46 -3.89 18.13
CA GLU A 83 -1.08 -3.39 18.32
C GLU A 83 -0.10 -3.91 17.25
N ASN A 84 -0.53 -4.91 16.47
CA ASN A 84 0.24 -5.60 15.44
C ASN A 84 -0.02 -5.09 14.01
N ASN A 85 -0.73 -3.98 13.84
CA ASN A 85 -0.94 -3.37 12.52
C ASN A 85 0.33 -2.66 12.05
N ILE A 86 0.67 -2.84 10.77
CA ILE A 86 1.79 -2.18 10.11
C ILE A 86 1.46 -0.70 9.85
N ILE A 87 0.25 -0.43 9.34
CA ILE A 87 -0.23 0.94 9.15
C ILE A 87 -0.82 1.45 10.48
N LYS A 88 -0.09 2.33 11.15
CA LYS A 88 -0.41 2.87 12.49
C LYS A 88 -1.04 4.26 12.43
N SER A 89 -0.65 5.05 11.43
CA SER A 89 -1.19 6.38 11.16
C SER A 89 -1.20 6.66 9.67
N TYR A 90 -2.00 7.65 9.27
CA TYR A 90 -2.03 8.13 7.90
C TYR A 90 -2.34 9.63 7.85
N GLU A 91 -1.88 10.29 6.80
CA GLU A 91 -2.17 11.70 6.53
C GLU A 91 -2.62 11.87 5.08
N ILE A 92 -3.64 12.70 4.87
CA ILE A 92 -4.15 13.00 3.52
C ILE A 92 -3.37 14.19 2.97
N ASP A 93 -2.70 13.99 1.83
CA ASP A 93 -2.09 15.06 1.06
C ASP A 93 -3.17 15.78 0.23
N TYR A 94 -3.78 16.80 0.84
CA TYR A 94 -4.83 17.60 0.20
C TYR A 94 -4.36 18.37 -1.04
N ASP A 95 -3.05 18.60 -1.17
CA ASP A 95 -2.49 19.33 -2.31
C ASP A 95 -2.36 18.42 -3.52
N LYS A 96 -2.05 17.14 -3.31
CA LYS A 96 -2.07 16.09 -4.36
C LYS A 96 -3.43 15.45 -4.62
N THR A 97 -4.34 15.55 -3.66
CA THR A 97 -5.71 15.05 -3.85
C THR A 97 -6.48 15.86 -4.89
N GLN A 98 -7.20 15.21 -5.78
CA GLN A 98 -7.97 15.87 -6.84
C GLN A 98 -9.29 15.16 -7.12
N LEU A 99 -10.23 15.85 -7.79
CA LEU A 99 -11.32 15.13 -8.43
C LEU A 99 -10.74 14.31 -9.58
N ASN A 100 -11.20 13.06 -9.71
CA ASN A 100 -10.86 12.26 -10.86
C ASN A 100 -11.26 13.01 -12.15
N SER A 101 -10.40 12.97 -13.17
CA SER A 101 -10.57 13.75 -14.42
C SER A 101 -11.90 13.50 -15.15
N TRP A 102 -12.57 12.40 -14.85
CA TRP A 102 -13.85 12.03 -15.42
C TRP A 102 -15.05 12.37 -14.51
N GLY A 103 -14.82 13.05 -13.38
CA GLY A 103 -15.85 13.43 -12.40
C GLY A 103 -16.35 12.27 -11.54
N PHE A 104 -15.59 11.17 -11.50
CA PHE A 104 -15.98 9.87 -10.95
C PHE A 104 -15.34 9.55 -9.58
N GLY A 105 -15.07 10.55 -8.76
CA GLY A 105 -14.57 10.33 -7.40
C GLY A 105 -13.54 11.36 -6.95
N ILE A 106 -13.08 11.18 -5.72
CA ILE A 106 -11.90 11.86 -5.18
C ILE A 106 -10.74 10.88 -5.28
N GLU A 107 -9.68 11.28 -5.98
CA GLU A 107 -8.38 10.62 -5.94
C GLU A 107 -7.62 11.18 -4.74
N ALA A 108 -7.70 10.47 -3.61
CA ALA A 108 -7.01 10.83 -2.38
C ALA A 108 -5.60 10.26 -2.38
N GLU A 109 -4.61 11.12 -2.16
CA GLU A 109 -3.23 10.71 -1.92
C GLU A 109 -2.98 10.70 -0.41
N ILE A 110 -2.49 9.57 0.09
CA ILE A 110 -2.29 9.34 1.52
C ILE A 110 -0.83 8.95 1.76
N SER A 111 -0.19 9.54 2.76
CA SER A 111 1.06 9.05 3.34
C SER A 111 0.77 8.23 4.59
N ILE A 112 1.55 7.18 4.85
CA ILE A 112 1.40 6.33 6.05
C ILE A 112 2.56 6.50 7.01
N ASN A 113 2.29 6.29 8.30
CA ASN A 113 3.28 6.27 9.39
C ASN A 113 4.18 7.51 9.46
N GLY A 114 3.65 8.68 9.08
CA GLY A 114 4.37 9.96 9.10
C GLY A 114 5.48 10.08 8.05
N ASN A 115 5.55 9.17 7.07
CA ASN A 115 6.56 9.20 6.01
C ASN A 115 5.93 9.59 4.66
N PRO A 116 6.26 10.76 4.09
CA PRO A 116 5.66 11.25 2.83
C PRO A 116 6.05 10.46 1.58
N ASP A 117 7.04 9.56 1.67
CA ASP A 117 7.41 8.65 0.58
C ASP A 117 6.58 7.37 0.58
N LEU A 118 6.02 6.97 1.74
CA LEU A 118 5.14 5.81 1.84
C LEU A 118 3.71 6.19 1.40
N ARG A 119 3.50 6.29 0.09
CA ARG A 119 2.25 6.78 -0.50
C ARG A 119 1.29 5.69 -0.94
N ILE A 120 0.00 5.92 -0.69
CA ILE A 120 -1.14 5.12 -1.14
C ILE A 120 -2.16 6.07 -1.77
N GLY A 121 -2.52 5.83 -3.02
CA GLY A 121 -3.60 6.55 -3.70
C GLY A 121 -4.91 5.78 -3.61
N LEU A 122 -6.01 6.40 -3.21
CA LEU A 122 -7.34 5.79 -3.12
C LEU A 122 -8.33 6.52 -4.02
N LEU A 123 -9.11 5.78 -4.83
CA LEU A 123 -10.25 6.32 -5.56
C LEU A 123 -11.53 6.14 -4.74
N ILE A 124 -11.97 7.22 -4.10
CA ILE A 124 -13.16 7.28 -3.24
C ILE A 124 -14.36 7.73 -4.07
N SER A 125 -15.48 7.02 -3.97
CA SER A 125 -16.75 7.41 -4.59
C SER A 125 -17.93 7.02 -3.73
N ASN A 126 -19.13 7.52 -4.03
CA ASN A 126 -20.35 7.20 -3.28
C ASN A 126 -21.39 6.35 -4.06
N LYS A 127 -20.96 5.62 -5.11
CA LYS A 127 -21.84 4.84 -6.00
C LYS A 127 -21.28 3.46 -6.29
N GLU A 128 -22.12 2.42 -6.20
CA GLU A 128 -21.74 0.99 -6.27
C GLU A 128 -20.99 0.53 -7.54
N SER A 129 -20.95 1.28 -8.64
CA SER A 129 -20.27 0.79 -9.86
C SER A 129 -19.82 1.82 -10.91
N THR A 130 -20.02 3.13 -10.73
CA THR A 130 -19.69 4.11 -11.80
C THR A 130 -19.02 5.40 -11.31
N GLY A 131 -18.53 5.43 -10.06
CA GLY A 131 -17.70 6.51 -9.52
C GLY A 131 -18.36 7.90 -9.35
N ARG A 132 -19.55 8.15 -9.87
CA ARG A 132 -20.14 9.50 -9.85
C ARG A 132 -20.71 9.89 -8.48
N PHE A 133 -20.34 11.07 -7.95
CA PHE A 133 -21.09 11.75 -6.89
C PHE A 133 -22.42 12.26 -7.45
N GLU A 134 -23.51 11.52 -7.23
CA GLU A 134 -24.77 11.78 -7.95
C GLU A 134 -25.66 12.87 -7.36
N ASP A 135 -25.30 13.47 -6.22
CA ASP A 135 -25.94 14.69 -5.75
C ASP A 135 -25.00 15.40 -4.76
N LYS A 136 -24.66 16.67 -5.01
CA LYS A 136 -23.82 17.47 -4.09
C LYS A 136 -24.56 17.83 -2.80
N ASN A 137 -25.88 17.62 -2.76
CA ASN A 137 -26.77 18.07 -1.69
C ASN A 137 -27.45 16.93 -0.91
N LYS A 138 -27.23 15.66 -1.26
CA LYS A 138 -27.64 14.53 -0.43
C LYS A 138 -26.46 14.08 0.42
N GLU A 139 -26.66 14.01 1.73
CA GLU A 139 -25.79 13.29 2.65
C GLU A 139 -25.64 11.86 2.11
N SER A 140 -24.49 11.57 1.50
CA SER A 140 -24.33 10.35 0.71
C SER A 140 -23.86 9.19 1.59
N GLU A 141 -24.80 8.35 2.01
CA GLU A 141 -24.57 7.22 2.92
C GLU A 141 -23.79 6.03 2.31
N ASN A 142 -23.22 6.13 1.10
CA ASN A 142 -22.69 4.98 0.34
C ASN A 142 -21.24 5.13 -0.15
N TYR A 143 -20.32 5.67 0.66
CA TYR A 143 -18.91 5.76 0.27
C TYR A 143 -18.24 4.39 0.12
N GLN A 144 -17.40 4.24 -0.91
CA GLN A 144 -16.60 3.06 -1.18
C GLN A 144 -15.27 3.42 -1.85
N ILE A 145 -14.26 2.55 -1.70
CA ILE A 145 -13.01 2.64 -2.48
C ILE A 145 -13.11 1.72 -3.69
N ASN A 146 -13.07 2.30 -4.88
CA ASN A 146 -13.17 1.54 -6.14
C ASN A 146 -11.85 0.87 -6.50
N SER A 147 -10.75 1.59 -6.30
CA SER A 147 -9.40 1.12 -6.58
C SER A 147 -8.39 1.82 -5.68
N TYR A 148 -7.22 1.22 -5.55
CA TYR A 148 -6.09 1.84 -4.89
C TYR A 148 -4.83 1.74 -5.76
N SER A 149 -3.84 2.55 -5.43
CA SER A 149 -2.46 2.44 -5.90
C SER A 149 -1.54 2.52 -4.69
N ILE A 150 -0.33 1.96 -4.82
CA ILE A 150 0.68 1.97 -3.77
C ILE A 150 2.00 2.33 -4.43
N SER A 151 2.73 3.26 -3.81
CA SER A 151 4.11 3.58 -4.19
C SER A 151 5.01 2.36 -3.96
N ARG A 152 6.14 2.31 -4.66
CA ARG A 152 7.09 1.21 -4.48
C ARG A 152 7.64 1.21 -3.05
N GLU A 153 7.94 2.38 -2.52
CA GLU A 153 8.45 2.59 -1.18
C GLU A 153 7.47 2.09 -0.12
N ALA A 154 6.17 2.39 -0.27
CA ALA A 154 5.13 1.85 0.61
C ALA A 154 5.01 0.33 0.49
N ASP A 155 5.02 -0.23 -0.72
CA ASP A 155 4.92 -1.68 -0.93
C ASP A 155 6.11 -2.42 -0.31
N ASP A 156 7.34 -1.96 -0.55
CA ASP A 156 8.57 -2.53 0.01
C ASP A 156 8.56 -2.44 1.55
N TYR A 157 8.15 -1.30 2.11
CA TYR A 157 8.01 -1.11 3.56
C TYR A 157 7.00 -2.07 4.18
N LEU A 158 5.79 -2.16 3.60
CA LEU A 158 4.74 -3.02 4.11
C LEU A 158 5.17 -4.49 4.10
N ARG A 159 5.88 -4.93 3.05
CA ARG A 159 6.41 -6.29 2.95
C ARG A 159 7.51 -6.57 3.98
N ASP A 160 8.43 -5.64 4.19
CA ASP A 160 9.49 -5.77 5.20
C ASP A 160 8.89 -5.91 6.61
N GLU A 161 7.94 -5.03 6.96
CA GLU A 161 7.27 -5.10 8.25
C GLU A 161 6.43 -6.37 8.42
N GLU A 162 5.77 -6.84 7.36
CA GLU A 162 5.05 -8.11 7.35
C GLU A 162 5.99 -9.28 7.69
N MET A 163 7.18 -9.31 7.09
CA MET A 163 8.19 -10.35 7.34
C MET A 163 8.75 -10.38 8.76
N LYS A 164 8.59 -9.29 9.52
CA LYS A 164 8.98 -9.19 10.94
C LYS A 164 7.93 -9.73 11.89
N ARG A 165 6.74 -10.14 11.39
CA ARG A 165 5.71 -10.73 12.26
C ARG A 165 6.27 -11.92 13.04
N PRO A 166 5.98 -12.04 14.35
CA PRO A 166 6.49 -13.11 15.19
C PRO A 166 6.21 -14.51 14.64
N GLU A 167 5.05 -14.70 14.01
CA GLU A 167 4.65 -15.96 13.36
C GLU A 167 5.59 -16.36 12.22
N ILE A 168 5.96 -15.40 11.35
CA ILE A 168 6.90 -15.64 10.24
C ILE A 168 8.32 -15.86 10.78
N VAL A 169 8.74 -15.05 11.76
CA VAL A 169 10.04 -15.19 12.42
C VAL A 169 10.18 -16.58 13.06
N ALA A 170 9.12 -17.09 13.68
CA ALA A 170 9.10 -18.44 14.24
C ALA A 170 9.27 -19.51 13.16
N LEU A 171 8.51 -19.43 12.06
CA LEU A 171 8.63 -20.37 10.93
C LEU A 171 10.04 -20.39 10.33
N ILE A 172 10.64 -19.21 10.12
CA ILE A 172 12.02 -19.12 9.59
C ILE A 172 13.01 -19.79 10.56
N LYS A 173 12.88 -19.54 11.87
CA LYS A 173 13.75 -20.16 12.88
C LYS A 173 13.60 -21.68 12.91
N GLU A 174 12.37 -22.18 12.82
CA GLU A 174 12.10 -23.62 12.76
C GLU A 174 12.79 -24.27 11.55
N GLU A 175 12.74 -23.64 10.37
CA GLU A 175 13.42 -24.16 9.19
C GLU A 175 14.95 -24.11 9.31
N LEU A 176 15.50 -23.03 9.88
CA LEU A 176 16.95 -22.93 10.12
C LEU A 176 17.44 -23.95 11.15
N LEU A 177 16.64 -24.30 12.16
CA LEU A 177 16.94 -25.36 13.13
C LEU A 177 16.96 -26.76 12.49
N LYS A 178 16.21 -26.99 11.40
CA LYS A 178 16.30 -28.26 10.65
C LYS A 178 17.62 -28.38 9.89
N LEU A 179 18.17 -27.26 9.44
CA LEU A 179 19.46 -27.21 8.74
C LEU A 179 20.65 -27.28 9.71
N ASP A 180 20.52 -26.67 10.88
CA ASP A 180 21.50 -26.68 11.95
C ASP A 180 20.78 -26.79 13.31
N PRO A 181 20.72 -27.99 13.92
CA PRO A 181 20.01 -28.19 15.19
C PRO A 181 20.53 -27.34 16.36
N GLU A 182 21.76 -26.84 16.28
CA GLU A 182 22.35 -25.94 17.28
C GLU A 182 22.30 -24.47 16.82
N ALA A 183 21.50 -24.13 15.80
CA ALA A 183 21.36 -22.76 15.31
C ALA A 183 21.01 -21.77 16.42
N PHE A 184 21.49 -20.53 16.26
CA PHE A 184 21.34 -19.42 17.20
C PHE A 184 22.04 -19.65 18.56
N THR A 185 22.96 -20.61 18.62
CA THR A 185 23.86 -20.84 19.77
C THR A 185 25.32 -20.61 19.38
N GLU A 186 26.21 -20.63 20.36
CA GLU A 186 27.66 -20.50 20.11
C GLU A 186 28.24 -21.71 19.34
N LYS A 187 27.66 -22.89 19.55
CA LYS A 187 28.07 -24.16 18.92
C LYS A 187 27.52 -24.31 17.50
N GLY A 188 26.34 -23.74 17.24
CA GLY A 188 25.74 -23.69 15.92
C GLY A 188 26.58 -22.95 14.90
N LYS A 189 26.50 -23.42 13.66
CA LYS A 189 27.07 -22.76 12.49
C LYS A 189 26.23 -21.56 12.06
N ILE A 190 24.91 -21.68 12.11
CA ILE A 190 23.97 -20.59 11.87
C ILE A 190 23.82 -19.82 13.18
N ARG A 191 24.41 -18.63 13.26
CA ARG A 191 24.35 -17.77 14.45
C ARG A 191 23.34 -16.64 14.31
N SER A 192 23.12 -16.17 13.09
CA SER A 192 22.14 -15.12 12.79
C SER A 192 21.62 -15.24 11.36
N TYR A 193 20.52 -14.56 11.08
CA TYR A 193 20.01 -14.38 9.72
C TYR A 193 19.47 -12.96 9.54
N LYS A 194 19.39 -12.52 8.29
CA LYS A 194 18.69 -11.31 7.87
C LYS A 194 17.84 -11.62 6.62
N VAL A 195 16.60 -11.15 6.59
CA VAL A 195 15.75 -11.23 5.39
C VAL A 195 16.21 -10.19 4.37
N ASN A 196 16.38 -10.59 3.11
CA ASN A 196 16.76 -9.73 2.01
C ASN A 196 15.51 -9.21 1.28
N VAL A 197 15.03 -8.05 1.71
CA VAL A 197 13.82 -7.41 1.17
C VAL A 197 14.00 -6.97 -0.28
N ASP A 198 15.20 -6.55 -0.67
CA ASP A 198 15.50 -6.05 -2.02
C ASP A 198 15.26 -7.12 -3.11
N LYS A 199 15.28 -8.40 -2.71
CA LYS A 199 15.04 -9.55 -3.58
C LYS A 199 13.61 -10.09 -3.51
N MET A 200 12.68 -9.34 -2.93
CA MET A 200 11.26 -9.68 -2.94
C MET A 200 10.64 -9.21 -4.26
N PRO A 201 10.31 -10.10 -5.22
CA PRO A 201 9.77 -9.67 -6.50
C PRO A 201 8.45 -8.89 -6.29
N SER A 202 8.39 -7.70 -6.88
CA SER A 202 7.28 -6.75 -6.71
C SER A 202 5.91 -7.31 -7.13
N VAL A 203 5.86 -8.24 -8.07
CA VAL A 203 4.59 -8.77 -8.59
C VAL A 203 4.86 -10.15 -9.17
N GLU A 204 4.23 -11.20 -8.65
CA GLU A 204 3.68 -12.34 -9.43
C GLU A 204 3.36 -13.59 -8.59
N ASP A 205 4.00 -13.80 -7.45
CA ASP A 205 3.90 -15.10 -6.78
C ASP A 205 3.00 -15.13 -5.55
N ARG A 206 2.38 -16.30 -5.36
CA ARG A 206 1.38 -16.68 -4.36
C ARG A 206 1.92 -16.69 -2.91
N GLY A 207 2.91 -15.84 -2.61
CA GLY A 207 3.66 -15.74 -1.36
C GLY A 207 4.78 -14.69 -1.41
N LEU A 208 5.37 -14.39 -0.25
CA LEU A 208 6.56 -13.54 -0.14
C LEU A 208 7.81 -14.40 -0.36
N ASN A 209 8.37 -14.30 -1.56
CA ASN A 209 9.63 -14.93 -1.94
C ASN A 209 10.79 -14.01 -1.58
N SER A 210 11.77 -14.51 -0.83
CA SER A 210 12.95 -13.73 -0.45
C SER A 210 14.16 -14.63 -0.26
N GLU A 211 15.29 -14.04 0.11
CA GLU A 211 16.51 -14.73 0.51
C GLU A 211 16.84 -14.39 1.97
N LEU A 212 17.31 -15.38 2.72
CA LEU A 212 17.98 -15.18 4.00
C LEU A 212 19.47 -15.03 3.76
N LEU A 213 20.08 -14.03 4.39
CA LEU A 213 21.53 -13.88 4.52
C LEU A 213 21.94 -14.43 5.88
N ILE A 214 22.74 -15.50 5.87
CA ILE A 214 23.17 -16.20 7.09
C ILE A 214 24.46 -15.57 7.61
N ASN A 215 24.52 -15.33 8.92
CA ASN A 215 25.70 -14.76 9.61
C ASN A 215 26.18 -13.42 9.04
N GLY A 216 25.30 -12.66 8.37
CA GLY A 216 25.66 -11.42 7.68
C GLY A 216 26.57 -11.63 6.45
N ASN A 217 26.70 -12.86 5.95
CA ASN A 217 27.52 -13.18 4.79
C ASN A 217 26.67 -13.28 3.52
N GLU A 218 26.99 -12.45 2.52
CA GLU A 218 26.25 -12.38 1.25
C GLU A 218 26.35 -13.65 0.38
N ASN A 219 27.32 -14.53 0.65
CA ASN A 219 27.46 -15.82 -0.03
C ASN A 219 26.65 -16.93 0.67
N LEU A 220 26.46 -16.83 1.99
CA LEU A 220 25.71 -17.82 2.77
C LEU A 220 24.23 -17.49 2.71
N ARG A 221 23.56 -18.01 1.67
CA ARG A 221 22.17 -17.65 1.37
C ARG A 221 21.25 -18.86 1.36
N MET A 222 19.99 -18.60 1.69
CA MET A 222 18.89 -19.54 1.53
C MET A 222 17.71 -18.83 0.88
N LYS A 223 17.17 -19.36 -0.21
CA LYS A 223 15.89 -18.91 -0.75
C LYS A 223 14.77 -19.49 0.09
N PHE A 224 13.74 -18.70 0.34
CA PHE A 224 12.54 -19.18 1.01
C PHE A 224 11.27 -18.47 0.53
N THR A 225 10.15 -19.10 0.83
CA THR A 225 8.81 -18.62 0.48
C THR A 225 7.91 -18.72 1.70
N ILE A 226 7.26 -17.61 2.06
CA ILE A 226 6.16 -17.60 3.02
C ILE A 226 4.85 -17.43 2.26
N ILE A 227 3.90 -18.31 2.52
CA ILE A 227 2.54 -18.22 1.96
C ILE A 227 1.54 -17.96 3.10
N LYS A 228 0.36 -17.45 2.74
CA LYS A 228 -0.76 -17.32 3.66
C LYS A 228 -1.90 -18.22 3.19
N LYS A 229 -2.40 -19.08 4.08
CA LYS A 229 -3.48 -20.02 3.80
C LYS A 229 -4.44 -20.02 4.98
N ASP A 230 -5.72 -19.82 4.70
CA ASP A 230 -6.79 -19.77 5.71
C ASP A 230 -6.45 -18.81 6.87
N GLY A 231 -5.89 -17.63 6.54
CA GLY A 231 -5.47 -16.62 7.50
C GLY A 231 -4.16 -16.90 8.27
N LYS A 232 -3.51 -18.05 8.07
CA LYS A 232 -2.26 -18.44 8.76
C LYS A 232 -1.05 -18.41 7.83
N TYR A 233 0.12 -18.07 8.37
CA TYR A 233 1.38 -18.17 7.64
C TYR A 233 1.88 -19.61 7.62
N GLU A 234 2.38 -20.03 6.46
CA GLU A 234 2.99 -21.34 6.25
C GLU A 234 4.30 -21.18 5.47
N PHE A 235 5.26 -22.07 5.73
CA PHE A 235 6.47 -22.16 4.93
C PHE A 235 6.17 -22.88 3.61
N GLY A 236 6.16 -22.13 2.51
CA GLY A 236 5.81 -22.66 1.19
C GLY A 236 6.93 -23.47 0.52
N GLY A 237 8.17 -23.32 0.99
CA GLY A 237 9.33 -24.01 0.47
C GLY A 237 10.58 -23.12 0.46
N GLY A 238 11.73 -23.73 0.22
CA GLY A 238 13.01 -23.04 0.19
C GLY A 238 14.15 -23.98 -0.18
N PHE A 239 15.30 -23.42 -0.52
CA PHE A 239 16.52 -24.17 -0.73
C PHE A 239 17.74 -23.33 -0.34
N THR A 240 18.77 -24.02 0.13
CA THR A 240 20.08 -23.47 0.43
C THR A 240 20.88 -23.30 -0.87
N TYR A 241 21.63 -22.20 -0.98
CA TYR A 241 22.58 -22.05 -2.08
C TYR A 241 23.85 -22.87 -1.79
N GLU A 242 24.60 -23.19 -2.85
CA GLU A 242 25.77 -24.08 -2.80
C GLU A 242 26.79 -23.71 -1.70
N GLU A 243 27.09 -22.42 -1.53
CA GLU A 243 28.02 -21.95 -0.50
C GLU A 243 27.51 -22.19 0.92
N LEU A 244 26.20 -22.05 1.15
CA LEU A 244 25.59 -22.39 2.44
C LEU A 244 25.61 -23.91 2.67
N ASP A 245 25.34 -24.72 1.65
CA ASP A 245 25.43 -26.19 1.76
C ASP A 245 26.84 -26.66 2.13
N LYS A 246 27.86 -26.09 1.49
CA LYS A 246 29.26 -26.40 1.81
C LYS A 246 29.58 -26.01 3.25
N PHE A 247 29.20 -24.80 3.66
CA PHE A 247 29.40 -24.31 5.01
C PHE A 247 28.74 -25.21 6.07
N LEU A 248 27.51 -25.66 5.83
CA LEU A 248 26.78 -26.53 6.74
C LEU A 248 27.34 -27.96 6.83
N LYS A 249 28.12 -28.42 5.85
CA LYS A 249 28.74 -29.76 5.83
C LYS A 249 30.15 -29.85 6.45
N GLN A 250 30.82 -28.73 6.66
CA GLN A 250 32.22 -28.66 7.17
C GLN A 250 32.35 -28.97 8.67
#